data_AF-Q20ZS0-F1
#
_entry.id   AF-Q20ZS0-F1
#
_cell.length_a   1.000
_cell.length_b   1.000
_cell.length_c   1.000
_cell.angle_alpha   90.00
_cell.angle_beta   90.00
_cell.angle_gamma   90.00
#
_symmetry.space_group_name_H-M   'P 1'
#
loop_
_entity.id
_entity.type
_entity.pdbx_description
1 polymer ?
#
loop_
_entity_poly.entity_id
_entity_poly.type
_entity_poly.pdbx_seq_one_letter_code
_entity_poly.pdbx_strand_id
1 'polypeptide(L)'
;MAAFNYNTAAELFPAAIRKKKRAGFAYRRFDTAAAAVQFAIEQLPADSLNGAYLQVDEARFDQSGIRTLYESEAFPLERRAPVEEPVASDADQDAA
;
A
#
# COMPACT_ATOMS: atom_id res chain seq x y z
N MET A 1 -17.99 8.16 9.69
CA MET A 1 -16.96 7.76 8.69
C MET A 1 -17.61 6.77 7.74
N ALA A 2 -17.67 7.04 6.45
CA ALA A 2 -18.11 6.03 5.48
C ALA A 2 -17.04 4.92 5.47
N ALA A 3 -17.46 3.67 5.67
CA ALA A 3 -16.55 2.54 5.57
C ALA A 3 -16.06 2.44 4.12
N PHE A 4 -14.74 2.48 3.93
CA PHE A 4 -14.15 2.25 2.62
C PHE A 4 -14.20 0.75 2.30
N ASN A 5 -14.71 0.40 1.11
CA ASN A 5 -14.82 -0.99 0.70
C ASN A 5 -13.51 -1.48 0.08
N TYR A 6 -12.65 -2.08 0.90
CA TYR A 6 -11.36 -2.61 0.48
C TYR A 6 -11.43 -3.78 -0.53
N ASN A 7 -12.59 -4.44 -0.63
CA ASN A 7 -12.82 -5.59 -1.50
C ASN A 7 -13.22 -5.21 -2.93
N THR A 8 -13.35 -3.92 -3.25
CA THR A 8 -13.71 -3.47 -4.60
C THR A 8 -12.46 -3.32 -5.46
N ALA A 9 -12.62 -3.39 -6.78
CA ALA A 9 -11.52 -3.27 -7.73
C ALA A 9 -10.89 -1.87 -7.66
N ALA A 10 -9.57 -1.82 -7.85
CA ALA A 10 -8.81 -0.60 -7.71
C ALA A 10 -7.82 -0.42 -8.85
N GLU A 11 -7.63 0.84 -9.23
CA GLU A 11 -6.77 1.23 -10.31
C GLU A 11 -5.74 2.24 -9.81
N LEU A 12 -4.47 1.90 -9.97
CA LEU A 12 -3.38 2.77 -9.59
C LEU A 12 -2.83 3.46 -10.83
N PHE A 13 -2.92 4.79 -10.81
CA PHE A 13 -2.45 5.65 -11.88
C PHE A 13 -1.13 6.31 -11.48
N PRO A 14 -0.10 6.24 -12.34
CA PRO A 14 1.14 6.97 -12.12
C PRO A 14 0.92 8.47 -12.25
N ALA A 15 1.78 9.23 -11.56
CA ALA A 15 1.86 10.66 -11.76
C ALA A 15 2.15 10.97 -13.23
N ALA A 16 1.40 11.91 -13.81
CA ALA A 16 1.68 12.44 -15.14
C ALA A 16 2.93 13.34 -15.07
N ILE A 17 4.12 12.76 -15.25
CA ILE A 17 5.38 13.51 -15.11
C ILE A 17 5.68 14.29 -16.40
N ARG A 18 5.63 15.62 -16.31
CA ARG A 18 6.00 16.53 -17.41
C ARG A 18 7.52 16.67 -17.62
N LYS A 19 8.37 16.26 -16.68
CA LYS A 19 9.84 16.39 -16.81
C LYS A 19 10.63 15.25 -16.15
N LYS A 20 11.24 14.42 -17.01
CA LYS A 20 12.55 13.74 -16.88
C LYS A 20 12.81 12.55 -15.95
N LYS A 21 11.90 12.04 -15.13
CA LYS A 21 12.06 10.66 -14.60
C LYS A 21 10.69 9.99 -14.63
N ARG A 22 10.53 8.93 -15.43
CA ARG A 22 9.34 8.09 -15.41
C ARG A 22 9.00 7.78 -13.94
N ALA A 23 7.75 7.94 -13.55
CA ALA A 23 7.27 7.34 -12.31
C ALA A 23 7.69 5.87 -12.41
N GLY A 24 8.36 5.34 -11.39
CA GLY A 24 9.02 4.03 -11.45
C GLY A 24 8.06 2.86 -11.67
N PHE A 25 6.77 3.14 -11.92
CA PHE A 25 5.75 2.16 -12.20
C PHE A 25 4.81 2.64 -13.33
N ALA A 26 4.32 1.67 -14.10
CA ALA A 26 3.25 1.88 -15.07
C ALA A 26 1.90 1.64 -14.39
N TYR A 27 0.82 2.15 -15.00
CA TYR A 27 -0.55 1.86 -14.60
C TYR A 27 -0.77 0.39 -14.27
N ARG A 28 -1.42 0.14 -13.13
CA ARG A 28 -1.70 -1.21 -12.64
C ARG A 28 -3.10 -1.28 -12.06
N ARG A 29 -3.85 -2.30 -12.46
CA ARG A 29 -5.15 -2.65 -11.91
C ARG A 29 -4.98 -3.75 -10.88
N PHE A 30 -5.80 -3.72 -9.86
CA PHE A 30 -5.86 -4.73 -8.81
C PHE A 30 -7.30 -5.16 -8.63
N ASP A 31 -7.48 -6.43 -8.29
CA ASP A 31 -8.80 -7.00 -8.02
C ASP A 31 -9.41 -6.42 -6.73
N THR A 32 -8.57 -5.98 -5.79
CA THR A 32 -9.00 -5.34 -4.54
C THR A 32 -8.24 -4.05 -4.24
N ALA A 33 -8.94 -3.10 -3.65
CA ALA A 33 -8.38 -1.84 -3.17
C ALA A 33 -7.39 -2.05 -2.03
N ALA A 34 -7.59 -3.08 -1.21
CA ALA A 34 -6.59 -3.47 -0.21
C ALA A 34 -5.23 -3.75 -0.84
N ALA A 35 -5.20 -4.59 -1.88
CA ALA A 35 -3.97 -4.97 -2.57
C ALA A 35 -3.31 -3.78 -3.26
N ALA A 36 -4.11 -2.89 -3.84
CA ALA A 36 -3.61 -1.69 -4.49
C ALA A 36 -2.97 -0.70 -3.50
N VAL A 37 -3.61 -0.49 -2.34
CA VAL A 37 -3.09 0.36 -1.26
C VAL A 37 -1.80 -0.23 -0.67
N GLN A 38 -1.77 -1.55 -0.39
CA GLN A 38 -0.57 -2.22 0.09
C GLN A 38 0.59 -2.08 -0.89
N PHE A 39 0.35 -2.35 -2.18
CA PHE A 39 1.37 -2.20 -3.21
C PHE A 39 1.86 -0.75 -3.30
N ALA A 40 0.95 0.22 -3.18
CA ALA A 40 1.30 1.63 -3.25
C ALA A 40 2.19 2.12 -2.09
N ILE A 41 2.08 1.51 -0.92
CA ILE A 41 2.88 1.88 0.27
C ILE A 41 4.15 1.02 0.40
N GLU A 42 4.04 -0.30 0.19
CA GLU A 42 5.14 -1.23 0.44
C GLU A 42 6.07 -1.41 -0.78
N GLN A 43 5.50 -1.44 -1.98
CA GLN A 43 6.25 -1.82 -3.19
C GLN A 43 6.67 -0.61 -4.02
N LEU A 44 5.96 0.52 -3.91
CA LEU A 44 6.32 1.73 -4.64
C LEU A 44 7.30 2.59 -3.83
N PRO A 45 8.37 3.08 -4.47
CA PRO A 45 9.22 4.08 -3.83
C PRO A 45 8.42 5.38 -3.62
N ALA A 46 8.68 6.06 -2.51
CA ALA A 46 7.96 7.29 -2.12
C ALA A 46 7.97 8.36 -3.23
N ASP A 47 9.06 8.46 -4.00
CA ASP A 47 9.17 9.38 -5.15
C ASP A 47 8.16 9.07 -6.26
N SER A 48 7.76 7.81 -6.42
CA SER A 48 6.77 7.40 -7.43
C SER A 48 5.34 7.50 -6.92
N LEU A 49 5.13 7.32 -5.61
CA LEU A 49 3.86 7.59 -4.97
C LEU A 49 3.53 9.10 -5.02
N ASN A 50 4.56 9.96 -5.02
CA ASN A 50 4.41 11.40 -5.12
C ASN A 50 3.78 11.81 -6.47
N GLY A 51 2.49 12.15 -6.43
CA GLY A 51 1.66 12.49 -7.60
C GLY A 51 0.92 11.31 -8.23
N ALA A 52 1.12 10.09 -7.75
CA ALA A 52 0.27 8.96 -8.08
C ALA A 52 -1.08 9.12 -7.37
N TYR A 53 -2.12 8.56 -7.97
CA TYR A 53 -3.44 8.49 -7.36
C TYR A 53 -4.05 7.11 -7.60
N LEU A 54 -4.82 6.67 -6.62
CA LEU A 54 -5.54 5.42 -6.60
C LEU A 54 -7.02 5.74 -6.84
N GLN A 55 -7.63 5.09 -7.83
CA GLN A 55 -9.06 5.19 -8.08
C GLN A 55 -9.75 3.89 -7.68
N VAL A 56 -10.82 4.01 -6.89
CA VAL A 56 -11.57 2.90 -6.32
C VAL A 56 -13.04 3.27 -6.33
N ASP A 57 -13.85 2.51 -7.08
CA ASP A 57 -15.30 2.74 -7.16
C ASP A 57 -15.65 4.22 -7.42
N GLU A 58 -15.03 4.79 -8.48
CA GLU A 58 -15.06 6.21 -8.88
C GLU A 58 -14.37 7.21 -7.91
N ALA A 59 -14.16 6.86 -6.65
CA ALA A 59 -13.45 7.69 -5.68
C ALA A 59 -11.94 7.74 -5.99
N ARG A 60 -11.35 8.93 -5.91
CA ARG A 60 -9.92 9.15 -6.15
C ARG A 60 -9.22 9.50 -4.85
N PHE A 61 -8.12 8.81 -4.58
CA PHE A 61 -7.27 8.98 -3.41
C PHE A 61 -5.88 9.38 -3.88
N ASP A 62 -5.39 10.49 -3.37
CA ASP A 62 -4.01 10.92 -3.55
C ASP A 62 -3.08 10.15 -2.59
N GLN A 63 -1.79 10.49 -2.61
CA GLN A 63 -0.80 9.91 -1.71
C GLN A 63 -1.24 9.93 -0.24
N SER A 64 -1.78 11.06 0.24
CA SER A 64 -2.26 11.17 1.61
C SER A 64 -3.45 10.24 1.88
N GLY A 65 -4.42 10.20 0.98
CA GLY A 65 -5.58 9.32 1.08
C GLY A 65 -5.18 7.84 1.09
N ILE A 66 -4.28 7.43 0.21
CA ILE A 66 -3.75 6.06 0.16
C ILE A 66 -3.08 5.69 1.49
N ARG A 67 -2.28 6.60 2.05
CA ARG A 67 -1.60 6.38 3.33
C ARG A 67 -2.59 6.28 4.49
N THR A 68 -3.59 7.15 4.55
CA THR A 68 -4.67 7.06 5.55
C THR A 68 -5.44 5.75 5.44
N LEU A 69 -5.72 5.27 4.22
CA LEU A 69 -6.39 3.98 4.00
C LEU A 69 -5.56 2.79 4.47
N TYR A 70 -4.23 2.85 4.32
CA TYR A 70 -3.31 1.83 4.82
C TYR A 70 -3.19 1.86 6.35
N GLU A 71 -3.11 3.05 6.95
CA GLU A 71 -2.98 3.25 8.39
C GLU A 71 -4.31 2.99 9.15
N SER A 72 -5.45 3.00 8.44
CA SER A 72 -6.78 2.76 9.02
C SER A 72 -6.98 1.32 9.52
N GLU A 73 -7.51 1.16 10.73
CA GLU A 73 -7.81 -0.13 11.37
C GLU A 73 -8.77 -1.01 10.55
N ALA A 74 -9.52 -0.42 9.62
CA ALA A 74 -10.42 -1.15 8.72
C ALA A 74 -9.68 -1.89 7.58
N PHE A 75 -8.36 -1.73 7.46
CA PHE A 75 -7.56 -2.36 6.42
C PHE A 75 -7.51 -3.89 6.60
N PRO A 76 -7.98 -4.68 5.62
CA PRO A 76 -8.20 -6.12 5.83
C PRO A 76 -6.95 -7.00 5.61
N LEU A 77 -5.87 -6.46 5.03
CA LEU A 77 -4.65 -7.24 4.77
C LEU A 77 -3.63 -7.05 5.90
N GLU A 78 -2.81 -8.09 6.11
CA GLU A 78 -1.66 -7.99 7.00
C GLU A 78 -0.71 -6.89 6.49
N ARG A 79 -0.60 -5.82 7.26
CA ARG A 79 0.40 -4.78 7.05
C ARG A 79 1.75 -5.44 7.23
N ARG A 80 2.72 -5.17 6.34
CA ARG A 80 4.11 -5.52 6.65
C ARG A 80 4.47 -4.78 7.94
N ALA A 81 4.48 -5.52 9.05
CA ALA A 81 4.98 -5.01 10.31
C ALA A 81 6.37 -4.45 10.01
N PRO A 82 6.75 -3.28 10.58
CA PRO A 82 8.17 -3.00 10.67
C PRO A 82 8.73 -4.26 11.33
N VAL A 83 9.66 -4.92 10.65
CA VAL A 83 10.31 -6.09 11.20
C VAL A 83 10.91 -5.63 12.52
N GLU A 84 10.18 -5.82 13.62
CA GLU A 84 10.80 -6.08 14.90
C GLU A 84 11.56 -7.36 14.61
N GLU A 85 12.84 -7.18 14.29
CA GLU A 85 13.80 -8.28 14.31
C GLU A 85 13.50 -9.02 15.61
N PRO A 86 13.12 -10.30 15.56
CA PRO A 86 12.83 -11.05 16.76
C PRO A 86 14.13 -11.06 17.56
N VAL A 87 14.19 -10.23 18.60
CA VAL A 87 15.19 -10.36 19.64
C VAL A 87 15.05 -11.77 20.18
N ALA A 88 16.04 -12.58 19.83
CA ALA A 88 16.34 -13.92 20.30
C ALA A 88 15.43 -14.38 21.46
N SER A 89 14.38 -15.11 21.11
CA SER A 89 13.76 -16.06 22.04
C SER A 89 14.15 -17.46 21.57
N ASP A 90 15.45 -17.72 21.54
CA ASP A 90 16.00 -19.07 21.58
C ASP A 90 15.96 -19.49 23.06
N ALA A 91 14.75 -19.81 23.53
CA ALA A 91 14.55 -20.48 24.80
C ALA A 91 14.08 -21.89 24.51
N ASP A 92 15.01 -22.81 24.78
CA ASP A 92 14.79 -24.20 25.13
C ASP A 92 14.46 -25.15 23.98
N GLN A 93 15.52 -25.69 23.37
CA GLN A 93 15.55 -27.10 23.00
C GLN A 93 16.94 -27.69 23.29
N ASP A 94 16.93 -28.71 24.16
CA ASP A 94 17.82 -29.89 24.21
C ASP A 94 18.92 -30.00 25.30
N ALA A 95 18.67 -30.98 26.18
CA ALA A 95 19.60 -31.99 26.72
C ALA A 95 20.64 -31.61 27.80
N ALA A 96 20.41 -32.06 29.05
CA ALA A 96 20.99 -33.31 29.61
C ALA A 96 20.64 -33.47 31.10
#